data_AF-A0A4R2TJT5-F1
#
_entry.id   AF-A0A4R2TJT5-F1
#
_cell.length_a   1.000
_cell.length_b   1.000
_cell.length_c   1.000
_cell.angle_alpha   90.00
_cell.angle_beta   90.00
_cell.angle_gamma   90.00
#
_symmetry.space_group_name_H-M   'P 1'
#
loop_
_entity.id
_entity.type
_entity.pdbx_description
1 polymer ?
#
loop_
_entity_poly.entity_id
_entity_poly.type
_entity_poly.pdbx_seq_one_letter_code
_entity_poly.pdbx_strand_id
1 'polypeptide(L)'
;MKLKNTIMITAATFALTACSGLGLNGEDQIERPYKDIDGSVKFISFTKMETAYGSNDKKSVQGRAIKSNGDILGYIYYIFDANGQAMNTLFLKNQASLNPHNIEDMQKLAKAKIFNFYEFGKGRLAHAQYIAKNSLCSDFKSQNGIQLNIATNYYLDFTNYYTSFISAKISKNSQPTGLSYRPDFTVSDPKILAQIQAQEQSNGQKLAESNLFEKISVLTNIVCR
;
A
#
# COMPACT_ATOMS: atom_id res chain seq x y z
N MET A 1 -23.92 -16.19 -27.10
CA MET A 1 -24.26 -15.48 -25.84
C MET A 1 -23.31 -14.29 -25.74
N LYS A 2 -23.85 -13.06 -25.66
CA LYS A 2 -23.12 -11.80 -25.91
C LYS A 2 -22.02 -11.53 -24.86
N LEU A 3 -20.77 -11.38 -25.32
CA LEU A 3 -19.67 -10.79 -24.56
C LEU A 3 -20.05 -9.33 -24.25
N LYS A 4 -20.24 -9.01 -22.97
CA LYS A 4 -20.42 -7.63 -22.52
C LYS A 4 -19.05 -7.01 -22.23
N ASN A 5 -18.73 -6.00 -23.05
CA ASN A 5 -17.84 -4.86 -22.83
C ASN A 5 -16.75 -5.02 -21.76
N THR A 6 -15.55 -5.36 -22.23
CA THR A 6 -14.29 -5.03 -21.57
C THR A 6 -14.18 -3.51 -21.51
N ILE A 7 -14.58 -2.91 -20.40
CA ILE A 7 -14.20 -1.54 -20.08
C ILE A 7 -12.70 -1.59 -19.83
N MET A 8 -11.91 -1.19 -20.83
CA MET A 8 -10.52 -0.82 -20.63
C MET A 8 -10.52 0.35 -19.66
N ILE A 9 -10.22 0.07 -18.38
CA ILE A 9 -9.89 1.10 -17.40
C ILE A 9 -8.50 1.59 -17.81
N THR A 10 -8.47 2.57 -18.70
CA THR A 10 -7.30 3.44 -18.84
C THR A 10 -7.10 4.11 -17.49
N ALA A 11 -6.19 3.56 -16.70
CA ALA A 11 -5.68 4.21 -15.51
C ALA A 11 -5.15 5.58 -15.97
N ALA A 12 -5.94 6.62 -15.73
CA ALA A 12 -5.46 7.98 -15.88
C ALA A 12 -4.23 8.09 -14.97
N THR A 13 -3.06 8.15 -15.59
CA THR A 13 -1.79 8.46 -14.95
C THR A 13 -1.92 9.86 -14.40
N PHE A 14 -2.42 9.97 -13.18
CA PHE A 14 -2.42 11.22 -12.43
C PHE A 14 -0.97 11.53 -12.06
N ALA A 15 -0.33 12.30 -12.93
CA ALA A 15 0.88 13.01 -12.60
C ALA A 15 0.52 14.13 -11.61
N LEU A 16 0.29 13.78 -10.35
CA LEU A 16 0.81 14.63 -9.29
C LEU A 16 2.33 14.53 -9.47
N THR A 17 2.92 15.49 -10.19
CA THR A 17 4.37 15.64 -10.31
C THR A 17 4.92 16.06 -8.96
N ALA A 18 4.89 15.14 -7.99
CA ALA A 18 5.74 15.20 -6.84
C ALA A 18 7.14 14.79 -7.30
N CYS A 19 7.96 15.78 -7.67
CA CYS A 19 9.39 15.60 -7.92
C CYS A 19 10.19 15.23 -6.65
N SER A 20 9.52 14.85 -5.57
CA SER A 20 10.18 14.29 -4.39
C SER A 20 10.16 12.76 -4.50
N GLY A 21 11.21 12.22 -5.12
CA GLY A 21 11.55 10.83 -4.89
C GLY A 21 11.59 10.58 -3.38
N LEU A 22 10.90 9.56 -2.90
CA LEU A 22 11.17 8.98 -1.59
C LEU A 22 12.57 8.35 -1.69
N GLY A 23 13.59 9.20 -1.58
CA GLY A 23 14.97 8.87 -1.87
C GLY A 23 15.47 7.78 -0.94
N LEU A 24 15.94 6.68 -1.52
CA LEU A 24 16.74 5.66 -0.85
C LEU A 24 18.25 6.01 -0.90
N ASN A 25 18.60 7.24 -1.26
CA ASN A 25 19.96 7.71 -1.48
C ASN A 25 20.21 8.93 -0.58
N GLY A 26 20.90 8.75 0.56
CA GLY A 26 21.34 9.83 1.44
C GLY A 26 21.67 9.34 2.85
N GLU A 27 22.76 9.85 3.42
CA GLU A 27 23.36 9.44 4.71
C GLU A 27 22.55 9.86 5.95
N ASP A 28 21.52 10.70 5.79
CA ASP A 28 20.60 11.05 6.87
C ASP A 28 19.30 10.24 6.74
N GLN A 29 18.91 9.53 7.81
CA GLN A 29 17.60 8.89 7.92
C GLN A 29 16.50 9.96 7.99
N ILE A 30 16.13 10.51 6.84
CA ILE A 30 15.08 11.50 6.74
C ILE A 30 13.73 10.81 7.04
N GLU A 31 13.14 11.12 8.19
CA GLU A 31 11.86 10.59 8.63
C GLU A 31 10.69 11.21 7.87
N ARG A 32 9.91 10.38 7.19
CA ARG A 32 8.70 10.78 6.48
C ARG A 32 7.48 10.69 7.39
N PRO A 33 6.75 11.79 7.62
CA PRO A 33 5.47 11.73 8.31
C PRO A 33 4.42 11.06 7.41
N TYR A 34 3.55 10.26 7.99
CA TYR A 34 2.40 9.68 7.31
C TYR A 34 1.27 9.45 8.31
N LYS A 35 0.02 9.50 7.84
CA LYS A 35 -1.13 9.05 8.62
C LYS A 35 -1.31 7.55 8.44
N ASP A 36 -1.34 6.83 9.55
CA ASP A 36 -1.61 5.40 9.60
C ASP A 36 -3.13 5.13 9.60
N ILE A 37 -3.56 3.87 9.49
CA ILE A 37 -4.97 3.42 9.37
C ILE A 37 -5.88 3.98 10.46
N ASP A 38 -5.36 4.20 11.67
CA ASP A 38 -6.07 4.79 12.81
C ASP A 38 -6.15 6.33 12.77
N GLY A 39 -5.56 6.96 11.75
CA GLY A 39 -5.46 8.41 11.58
C GLY A 39 -4.29 9.05 12.34
N SER A 40 -3.54 8.30 13.14
CA SER A 40 -2.39 8.81 13.86
C SER A 40 -1.24 9.16 12.90
N VAL A 41 -0.53 10.25 13.21
CA VAL A 41 0.70 10.60 12.48
C VAL A 41 1.83 9.74 13.02
N LYS A 42 2.49 9.02 12.11
CA LYS A 42 3.68 8.21 12.37
C LYS A 42 4.82 8.68 11.47
N PHE A 43 6.02 8.27 11.82
CA PHE A 43 7.23 8.62 11.09
C PHE A 43 7.96 7.35 10.69
N ILE A 44 8.52 7.36 9.48
CA ILE A 44 9.23 6.24 8.89
C ILE A 44 10.44 6.72 8.11
N SER A 45 11.58 6.09 8.32
CA SER A 45 12.78 6.30 7.51
C SER A 45 13.14 5.02 6.77
N PHE A 46 14.03 5.14 5.79
CA PHE A 46 14.44 4.03 4.94
C PHE A 46 15.95 3.92 4.90
N THR A 47 16.45 2.69 4.86
CA THR A 47 17.86 2.41 4.60
C THR A 47 17.96 1.41 3.48
N LYS A 48 18.75 1.74 2.44
CA LYS A 48 19.04 0.83 1.34
C LYS A 48 19.95 -0.30 1.83
N MET A 49 19.73 -1.51 1.34
CA MET A 49 20.67 -2.59 1.53
C MET A 49 21.54 -2.74 0.28
N GLU A 50 22.85 -2.65 0.45
CA GLU A 50 23.80 -2.98 -0.61
C GLU A 50 24.19 -4.46 -0.50
N THR A 51 24.10 -5.19 -1.62
CA THR A 51 24.60 -6.58 -1.68
C THR A 51 26.11 -6.57 -1.93
N ALA A 52 26.88 -7.37 -1.20
CA ALA A 52 28.34 -7.43 -1.30
C ALA A 52 28.91 -7.69 -2.71
N TYR A 53 28.12 -8.23 -3.64
CA TYR A 53 28.52 -8.55 -5.01
C TYR A 53 27.68 -7.88 -6.10
N GLY A 54 26.92 -6.82 -5.77
CA GLY A 54 26.08 -6.12 -6.76
C GLY A 54 25.04 -7.00 -7.46
N SER A 55 24.62 -8.11 -6.83
CA SER A 55 23.64 -9.02 -7.41
C SER A 55 22.27 -8.34 -7.45
N ASN A 56 21.82 -7.95 -8.63
CA ASN A 56 20.48 -7.41 -8.90
C ASN A 56 19.39 -8.50 -8.86
N ASP A 57 19.42 -9.40 -7.87
CA ASP A 57 18.33 -10.36 -7.69
C ASP A 57 17.09 -9.61 -7.22
N LYS A 58 16.08 -9.54 -8.08
CA LYS A 58 14.79 -8.90 -7.79
C LYS A 58 14.05 -9.54 -6.61
N LYS A 59 14.47 -10.74 -6.18
CA LYS A 59 13.93 -11.45 -5.01
C LYS A 59 14.65 -11.13 -3.69
N SER A 60 15.75 -10.38 -3.75
CA SER A 60 16.53 -10.00 -2.58
C SER A 60 15.89 -8.85 -1.80
N VAL A 61 16.37 -8.65 -0.56
CA VAL A 61 15.98 -7.50 0.27
C VAL A 61 16.56 -6.23 -0.34
N GLN A 62 15.70 -5.24 -0.58
CA GLN A 62 16.07 -3.96 -1.19
C GLN A 62 16.45 -2.91 -0.15
N GLY A 63 15.92 -3.05 1.07
CA GLY A 63 16.11 -2.08 2.13
C GLY A 63 15.38 -2.45 3.40
N ARG A 64 15.39 -1.53 4.35
CA ARG A 64 14.69 -1.61 5.63
C ARG A 64 13.84 -0.37 5.80
N ALA A 65 12.62 -0.58 6.30
CA ALA A 65 11.79 0.47 6.85
C ALA A 65 12.05 0.57 8.36
N ILE A 66 12.26 1.77 8.88
CA ILE A 66 12.66 2.03 10.25
C ILE A 66 11.62 2.97 10.88
N LYS A 67 11.14 2.63 12.08
CA LYS A 67 10.24 3.46 12.88
C LYS A 67 11.04 4.56 13.57
N SER A 68 10.36 5.60 14.03
CA SER A 68 11.04 6.74 14.68
C SER A 68 11.84 6.41 15.93
N ASN A 69 11.46 5.35 16.65
CA ASN A 69 12.22 4.87 17.79
C ASN A 69 13.49 4.06 17.41
N GLY A 70 13.86 4.02 16.12
CA GLY A 70 15.03 3.31 15.60
C GLY A 70 14.81 1.82 15.33
N ASP A 71 13.70 1.25 15.77
CA ASP A 71 13.36 -0.15 15.51
C ASP A 71 13.06 -0.38 14.02
N ILE A 72 13.47 -1.54 13.52
CA ILE A 72 13.10 -2.01 12.18
C ILE A 72 11.59 -2.32 12.15
N LEU A 73 10.85 -1.68 11.26
CA LEU A 73 9.47 -2.05 10.93
C LEU A 73 9.45 -3.35 10.12
N GLY A 74 10.38 -3.48 9.16
CA GLY A 74 10.55 -4.69 8.37
C GLY A 74 11.45 -4.48 7.14
N TYR A 75 11.55 -5.52 6.34
CA TYR A 75 12.37 -5.55 5.13
C TYR A 75 11.53 -5.20 3.89
N ILE A 76 12.15 -4.45 2.98
CA ILE A 76 11.54 -4.03 1.72
C ILE A 76 11.90 -5.03 0.62
N TYR A 77 10.90 -5.46 -0.13
CA TYR A 77 11.01 -6.35 -1.28
C TYR A 77 10.33 -5.74 -2.50
N TYR A 78 10.78 -6.13 -3.70
CA TYR A 78 10.10 -5.79 -4.94
C TYR A 78 9.02 -6.82 -5.28
N ILE A 79 7.78 -6.37 -5.39
CA ILE A 79 6.76 -7.11 -6.13
C ILE A 79 6.43 -6.35 -7.42
N PHE A 80 5.67 -7.00 -8.29
CA PHE A 80 5.12 -6.36 -9.49
C PHE A 80 3.60 -6.30 -9.34
N ASP A 81 3.01 -5.15 -9.64
CA ASP A 81 1.56 -5.03 -9.73
C ASP A 81 1.02 -5.76 -10.96
N ALA A 82 -0.31 -5.76 -11.12
CA ALA A 82 -0.98 -6.41 -12.24
C ALA A 82 -0.54 -5.89 -13.63
N ASN A 83 0.07 -4.71 -13.69
CA ASN A 83 0.58 -4.10 -14.92
C ASN A 83 2.09 -4.33 -15.12
N GLY A 84 2.73 -5.10 -14.24
CA GLY A 84 4.16 -5.37 -14.30
C GLY A 84 5.03 -4.22 -13.80
N GLN A 85 4.47 -3.22 -13.11
CA GLN A 85 5.26 -2.14 -12.52
C GLN A 85 5.80 -2.56 -11.15
N ALA A 86 7.07 -2.28 -10.91
CA ALA A 86 7.72 -2.59 -9.64
C ALA A 86 7.11 -1.78 -8.48
N MET A 87 6.94 -2.42 -7.34
CA MET A 87 6.48 -1.83 -6.09
C MET A 87 7.46 -2.18 -4.97
N ASN A 88 7.93 -1.18 -4.22
CA ASN A 88 8.64 -1.41 -2.97
C ASN A 88 7.61 -1.74 -1.89
N THR A 89 7.73 -2.91 -1.29
CA THR A 89 6.69 -3.44 -0.41
C THR A 89 7.25 -4.13 0.81
N LEU A 90 6.43 -4.19 1.85
CA LEU A 90 6.77 -4.84 3.11
C LEU A 90 5.55 -5.62 3.59
N PHE A 91 5.79 -6.87 3.99
CA PHE A 91 4.77 -7.82 4.37
C PHE A 91 4.96 -8.22 5.83
N LEU A 92 3.98 -7.92 6.70
CA LEU A 92 4.07 -8.24 8.13
C LEU A 92 2.96 -9.18 8.59
N LYS A 93 3.36 -10.14 9.43
CA LYS A 93 2.47 -10.94 10.27
C LYS A 93 2.89 -10.76 11.72
N ASN A 94 2.04 -10.15 12.56
CA ASN A 94 2.35 -9.88 13.96
C ASN A 94 3.73 -9.22 14.15
N GLN A 95 4.01 -8.16 13.40
CA GLN A 95 5.30 -7.43 13.38
C GLN A 95 6.50 -8.19 12.79
N ALA A 96 6.38 -9.49 12.48
CA ALA A 96 7.43 -10.22 11.78
C ALA A 96 7.38 -9.91 10.28
N SER A 97 8.50 -9.46 9.73
CA SER A 97 8.68 -9.25 8.29
C SER A 97 8.83 -10.57 7.56
N LEU A 98 8.05 -10.76 6.49
CA LEU A 98 8.00 -11.98 5.69
C LEU A 98 8.41 -11.69 4.25
N ASN A 99 9.07 -12.66 3.61
CA ASN A 99 9.56 -12.50 2.23
C ASN A 99 8.49 -12.94 1.22
N PRO A 100 7.97 -12.04 0.35
CA PRO A 100 6.95 -12.38 -0.66
C PRO A 100 7.45 -13.33 -1.75
N HIS A 101 8.75 -13.60 -1.84
CA HIS A 101 9.35 -14.55 -2.77
C HIS A 101 9.64 -15.91 -2.12
N ASN A 102 9.44 -16.06 -0.80
CA ASN A 102 9.61 -17.32 -0.09
C ASN A 102 8.27 -18.02 0.11
N ILE A 103 8.19 -19.29 -0.31
CA ILE A 103 6.94 -20.06 -0.30
C ILE A 103 6.42 -20.31 1.13
N GLU A 104 7.30 -20.63 2.09
CA GLU A 104 6.90 -20.90 3.47
C GLU A 104 6.34 -19.65 4.15
N ASP A 105 6.96 -18.49 3.90
CA ASP A 105 6.48 -17.21 4.39
C ASP A 105 5.12 -16.85 3.78
N MET A 106 4.89 -17.15 2.51
CA MET A 106 3.56 -16.99 1.89
C MET A 106 2.53 -17.94 2.48
N GLN A 107 2.91 -19.16 2.83
CA GLN A 107 2.01 -20.07 3.56
C GLN A 107 1.67 -19.55 4.97
N LYS A 108 2.63 -18.90 5.66
CA LYS A 108 2.39 -18.25 6.96
C LYS A 108 1.42 -17.08 6.82
N LEU A 109 1.57 -16.24 5.80
CA LEU A 109 0.63 -15.15 5.51
C LEU A 109 -0.75 -15.66 5.14
N ALA A 110 -0.83 -16.69 4.31
CA ALA A 110 -2.10 -17.25 3.86
C ALA A 110 -2.99 -17.74 5.02
N LYS A 111 -2.37 -18.14 6.13
CA LYS A 111 -3.01 -18.60 7.37
C LYS A 111 -3.13 -17.51 8.45
N ALA A 112 -2.65 -16.29 8.20
CA ALA A 112 -2.69 -15.23 9.17
C ALA A 112 -4.13 -14.74 9.42
N LYS A 113 -4.41 -14.27 10.64
CA LYS A 113 -5.64 -13.50 10.92
C LYS A 113 -5.48 -12.02 10.59
N ILE A 114 -4.27 -11.49 10.76
CA ILE A 114 -3.93 -10.11 10.43
C ILE A 114 -2.68 -10.14 9.56
N PHE A 115 -2.77 -9.47 8.42
CA PHE A 115 -1.67 -9.22 7.50
C PHE A 115 -1.59 -7.71 7.25
N ASN A 116 -0.43 -7.11 7.53
CA ASN A 116 -0.18 -5.72 7.21
C ASN A 116 0.74 -5.66 5.98
N PHE A 117 0.34 -4.86 5.00
CA PHE A 117 1.05 -4.63 3.76
C PHE A 117 1.37 -3.16 3.64
N TYR A 118 2.63 -2.83 3.43
CA TYR A 118 3.05 -1.48 3.14
C TYR A 118 3.55 -1.39 1.70
N GLU A 119 3.27 -0.26 1.07
CA GLU A 119 3.81 0.13 -0.23
C GLU A 119 4.50 1.48 -0.10
N PHE A 120 5.67 1.59 -0.71
CA PHE A 120 6.48 2.79 -0.73
C PHE A 120 6.83 3.19 -2.18
N GLY A 121 6.84 4.49 -2.47
CA GLY A 121 7.24 5.02 -3.77
C GLY A 121 6.06 5.55 -4.59
N LYS A 122 6.31 5.88 -5.87
CA LYS A 122 5.30 6.51 -6.76
C LYS A 122 4.67 7.78 -6.15
N GLY A 123 5.42 8.54 -5.34
CA GLY A 123 4.93 9.73 -4.64
C GLY A 123 3.95 9.45 -3.50
N ARG A 124 3.84 8.20 -3.04
CA ARG A 124 2.90 7.79 -1.98
C ARG A 124 3.51 6.80 -0.98
N LEU A 125 2.84 6.72 0.18
CA LEU A 125 3.02 5.67 1.16
C LEU A 125 1.64 5.08 1.48
N ALA A 126 1.48 3.78 1.29
CA ALA A 126 0.24 3.10 1.64
C ALA A 126 0.47 2.05 2.73
N HIS A 127 -0.44 1.96 3.69
CA HIS A 127 -0.59 0.85 4.61
C HIS A 127 -1.97 0.23 4.42
N ALA A 128 -2.00 -1.08 4.14
CA ALA A 128 -3.21 -1.88 4.07
C ALA A 128 -3.17 -2.98 5.12
N GLN A 129 -4.25 -3.12 5.89
CA GLN A 129 -4.44 -4.16 6.88
C GLN A 129 -5.59 -5.07 6.47
N TYR A 130 -5.26 -6.34 6.27
CA TYR A 130 -6.21 -7.41 5.97
C TYR A 130 -6.54 -8.17 7.26
N ILE A 131 -7.82 -8.29 7.58
CA ILE A 131 -8.31 -8.87 8.83
C ILE A 131 -9.29 -10.00 8.52
N ALA A 132 -8.90 -11.21 8.89
CA ALA A 132 -9.66 -12.43 8.74
C ALA A 132 -10.11 -12.98 10.10
N LYS A 133 -11.21 -13.74 10.11
CA LYS A 133 -11.74 -14.38 11.33
C LYS A 133 -10.94 -15.61 11.69
N ASN A 134 -10.64 -16.44 10.70
CA ASN A 134 -9.97 -17.74 10.84
C ASN A 134 -8.60 -17.72 10.18
N SER A 135 -8.58 -17.53 8.85
CA SER A 135 -7.41 -17.66 7.99
C SER A 135 -7.59 -16.79 6.76
N LEU A 136 -6.60 -15.93 6.48
CA LEU A 136 -6.65 -14.91 5.43
C LEU A 136 -7.18 -15.44 4.10
N CYS A 137 -6.53 -16.47 3.55
CA CYS A 137 -6.89 -16.95 2.21
C CYS A 137 -8.14 -17.82 2.20
N SER A 138 -8.42 -18.54 3.29
CA SER A 138 -9.66 -19.32 3.41
C SER A 138 -10.86 -18.38 3.44
N ASP A 139 -10.81 -17.36 4.31
CA ASP A 139 -11.91 -16.42 4.49
C ASP A 139 -12.08 -15.54 3.24
N PHE A 140 -10.99 -15.06 2.64
CA PHE A 140 -11.04 -14.28 1.38
C PHE A 140 -11.65 -15.04 0.21
N LYS A 141 -11.39 -16.36 0.12
CA LYS A 141 -11.98 -17.24 -0.91
C LYS A 141 -13.44 -17.63 -0.59
N SER A 142 -13.91 -17.38 0.63
CA SER A 142 -15.27 -17.71 1.06
C SER A 142 -16.26 -16.55 0.84
N GLN A 143 -17.56 -16.83 0.97
CA GLN A 143 -18.62 -15.81 0.98
C GLN A 143 -18.53 -14.86 2.18
N ASN A 144 -17.88 -15.29 3.27
CA ASN A 144 -17.71 -14.44 4.44
C ASN A 144 -16.70 -13.31 4.20
N GLY A 145 -15.79 -13.45 3.25
CA GLY A 145 -14.77 -12.46 2.95
C GLY A 145 -13.89 -12.10 4.14
N ILE A 146 -13.16 -11.01 3.99
CA ILE A 146 -12.30 -10.42 5.02
C ILE A 146 -12.49 -8.90 5.05
N GLN A 147 -12.11 -8.27 6.15
CA GLN A 147 -12.07 -6.81 6.24
C GLN A 147 -10.73 -6.31 5.70
N LEU A 148 -10.77 -5.21 4.95
CA LEU A 148 -9.61 -4.49 4.43
C LEU A 148 -9.70 -3.03 4.83
N ASN A 149 -8.69 -2.55 5.57
CA ASN A 149 -8.52 -1.15 5.90
C ASN A 149 -7.27 -0.61 5.20
N ILE A 150 -7.32 0.58 4.62
CA ILE A 150 -6.22 1.19 3.87
C ILE A 150 -6.07 2.64 4.30
N ALA A 151 -4.83 3.08 4.51
CA ALA A 151 -4.45 4.47 4.53
C ALA A 151 -3.39 4.70 3.43
N THR A 152 -3.69 5.58 2.47
CA THR A 152 -2.73 5.96 1.42
C THR A 152 -2.45 7.45 1.52
N ASN A 153 -1.19 7.80 1.78
CA ASN A 153 -0.66 9.15 1.87
C ASN A 153 -0.05 9.53 0.51
N TYR A 154 -0.54 10.60 -0.10
CA TYR A 154 -0.06 11.16 -1.36
C TYR A 154 0.68 12.45 -1.07
N TYR A 155 1.99 12.44 -1.31
CA TYR A 155 2.86 13.55 -0.99
C TYR A 155 2.87 14.57 -2.12
N LEU A 156 2.71 15.84 -1.76
CA LEU A 156 3.04 16.96 -2.64
C LEU A 156 4.51 17.35 -2.42
N ASP A 157 4.91 17.39 -1.15
CA ASP A 157 6.26 17.65 -0.68
C ASP A 157 6.53 16.86 0.62
N PHE A 158 7.49 17.33 1.41
CA PHE A 158 7.92 16.66 2.63
C PHE A 158 6.87 16.63 3.75
N THR A 159 6.15 17.74 3.95
CA THR A 159 5.22 17.92 5.08
C THR A 159 3.77 18.06 4.62
N ASN A 160 3.53 18.33 3.34
CA ASN A 160 2.20 18.48 2.77
C ASN A 160 1.77 17.20 2.03
N TYR A 161 0.68 16.59 2.50
CA TYR A 161 0.13 15.37 1.91
C TYR A 161 -1.36 15.22 2.14
N TYR A 162 -2.00 14.55 1.19
CA TYR A 162 -3.39 14.13 1.25
C TYR A 162 -3.46 12.64 1.64
N THR A 163 -4.40 12.27 2.50
CA THR A 163 -4.60 10.87 2.93
C THR A 163 -5.96 10.35 2.52
N SER A 164 -5.97 9.21 1.84
CA SER A 164 -7.17 8.42 1.54
C SER A 164 -7.33 7.30 2.56
N PHE A 165 -8.40 7.34 3.35
CA PHE A 165 -8.79 6.25 4.24
C PHE A 165 -9.89 5.42 3.60
N ILE A 166 -9.69 4.11 3.53
CA ILE A 166 -10.64 3.18 2.92
C ILE A 166 -10.89 2.04 3.88
N SER A 167 -12.14 1.61 4.01
CA SER A 167 -12.53 0.41 4.72
C SER A 167 -13.57 -0.32 3.89
N ALA A 168 -13.38 -1.62 3.68
CA ALA A 168 -14.32 -2.43 2.92
C ALA A 168 -14.22 -3.91 3.30
N LYS A 169 -15.33 -4.62 3.12
CA LYS A 169 -15.36 -6.08 3.16
C LYS A 169 -15.12 -6.63 1.76
N ILE A 170 -14.10 -7.47 1.59
CA ILE A 170 -13.65 -8.00 0.30
C ILE A 170 -13.70 -9.52 0.26
N SER A 171 -13.92 -10.08 -0.93
CA SER A 171 -13.81 -11.51 -1.21
C SER A 171 -13.32 -11.73 -2.64
N LYS A 172 -12.79 -12.92 -2.96
CA LYS A 172 -12.18 -13.21 -4.27
C LYS A 172 -13.17 -13.10 -5.43
N ASN A 173 -14.42 -13.51 -5.22
CA ASN A 173 -15.41 -13.71 -6.29
C ASN A 173 -16.65 -12.82 -6.13
N SER A 174 -16.59 -11.76 -5.34
CA SER A 174 -17.71 -10.84 -5.17
C SER A 174 -17.22 -9.40 -5.08
N GLN A 175 -18.11 -8.47 -5.45
CA GLN A 175 -17.81 -7.05 -5.34
C GLN A 175 -17.55 -6.68 -3.87
N PRO A 176 -16.64 -5.73 -3.59
CA PRO A 176 -16.48 -5.18 -2.27
C PRO A 176 -17.80 -4.64 -1.73
N THR A 177 -18.04 -4.82 -0.43
CA THR A 177 -19.24 -4.33 0.25
C THR A 177 -18.85 -3.47 1.44
N GLY A 178 -19.76 -2.58 1.85
CA GLY A 178 -19.50 -1.67 2.98
C GLY A 178 -18.30 -0.74 2.73
N LEU A 179 -18.10 -0.32 1.47
CA LEU A 179 -17.04 0.62 1.13
C LEU A 179 -17.28 1.95 1.85
N SER A 180 -16.39 2.27 2.78
CA SER A 180 -16.27 3.56 3.42
C SER A 180 -15.00 4.23 2.92
N TYR A 181 -15.11 5.48 2.50
CA TYR A 181 -13.99 6.31 2.07
C TYR A 181 -14.05 7.66 2.79
N ARG A 182 -12.90 8.11 3.30
CA ARG A 182 -12.75 9.42 3.93
C ARG A 182 -11.42 10.06 3.51
N PRO A 183 -11.44 11.30 2.98
CA PRO A 183 -10.24 12.07 2.76
C PRO A 183 -9.76 12.75 4.05
N ASP A 184 -8.47 13.07 4.11
CA ASP A 184 -7.89 13.91 5.14
C ASP A 184 -6.70 14.68 4.56
N PHE A 185 -6.44 15.89 5.06
CA PHE A 185 -5.51 16.83 4.44
C PHE A 185 -4.53 17.33 5.51
N THR A 186 -3.26 17.00 5.33
CA THR A 186 -2.16 17.58 6.08
C THR A 186 -1.51 18.62 5.17
N VAL A 187 -2.09 19.81 5.07
CA VAL A 187 -1.61 20.89 4.20
C VAL A 187 -1.74 22.23 4.92
N SER A 188 -0.64 22.96 5.05
CA SER A 188 -0.64 24.25 5.76
C SER A 188 -1.00 25.45 4.88
N ASP A 189 -0.68 25.40 3.57
CA ASP A 189 -0.99 26.49 2.64
C ASP A 189 -2.48 26.43 2.22
N PRO A 190 -3.29 27.48 2.50
CA PRO A 190 -4.71 27.49 2.18
C PRO A 190 -5.03 27.40 0.68
N LYS A 191 -4.17 27.94 -0.19
CA LYS A 191 -4.36 27.89 -1.65
C LYS A 191 -4.14 26.48 -2.17
N ILE A 192 -3.09 25.83 -1.68
CA ILE A 192 -2.79 24.42 -2.03
C ILE A 192 -3.90 23.52 -1.48
N LEU A 193 -4.35 23.74 -0.24
CA LEU A 193 -5.45 22.98 0.37
C LEU A 193 -6.72 23.05 -0.49
N ALA A 194 -7.13 24.26 -0.90
CA ALA A 194 -8.32 24.44 -1.74
C ALA A 194 -8.21 23.69 -3.08
N GLN A 195 -7.03 23.69 -3.71
CA GLN A 195 -6.79 22.98 -4.97
C GLN A 195 -6.93 21.47 -4.80
N ILE A 196 -6.33 20.88 -3.77
CA ILE A 196 -6.42 19.43 -3.54
C ILE A 196 -7.84 19.04 -3.16
N GLN A 197 -8.54 19.84 -2.35
CA GLN A 197 -9.93 19.58 -1.99
C GLN A 197 -10.84 19.56 -3.24
N ALA A 198 -10.62 20.47 -4.19
CA ALA A 198 -11.35 20.45 -5.46
C ALA A 198 -11.05 19.20 -6.32
N GLN A 199 -9.79 18.76 -6.34
CA GLN A 199 -9.40 17.52 -7.02
C GLN A 199 -9.97 16.27 -6.34
N GLU A 200 -9.97 16.25 -5.02
CA GLU A 200 -10.54 15.18 -4.21
C GLU A 200 -12.06 15.10 -4.44
N GLN A 201 -12.76 16.22 -4.41
CA GLN A 201 -14.21 16.25 -4.63
C GLN A 201 -14.61 15.68 -6.01
N SER A 202 -13.77 15.85 -7.02
CA SER A 202 -14.04 15.36 -8.38
C SER A 202 -13.58 13.91 -8.64
N ASN A 203 -12.49 13.47 -8.01
CA ASN A 203 -11.81 12.20 -8.37
C ASN A 203 -11.54 11.26 -7.18
N GLY A 204 -11.72 11.72 -5.94
CA GLY A 204 -11.34 11.01 -4.72
C GLY A 204 -11.97 9.63 -4.61
N GLN A 205 -13.25 9.50 -4.95
CA GLN A 205 -13.94 8.20 -4.91
C GLN A 205 -13.38 7.20 -5.92
N LYS A 206 -13.10 7.63 -7.16
CA LYS A 206 -12.50 6.77 -8.19
C LYS A 206 -11.09 6.34 -7.80
N LEU A 207 -10.32 7.25 -7.21
CA LEU A 207 -8.99 6.96 -6.69
C LEU A 207 -9.06 5.95 -5.53
N ALA A 208 -10.04 6.10 -4.63
CA ALA A 208 -10.26 5.17 -3.53
C ALA A 208 -10.62 3.76 -4.04
N GLU A 209 -11.50 3.65 -5.02
CA GLU A 209 -11.83 2.37 -5.66
C GLU A 209 -10.60 1.75 -6.33
N SER A 210 -9.81 2.54 -7.05
CA SER A 210 -8.57 2.07 -7.68
C SER A 210 -7.58 1.52 -6.65
N ASN A 211 -7.34 2.26 -5.55
CA ASN A 211 -6.51 1.79 -4.44
C ASN A 211 -7.05 0.50 -3.83
N LEU A 212 -8.36 0.40 -3.63
CA LEU A 212 -8.98 -0.80 -3.08
C LEU A 212 -8.71 -2.02 -3.97
N PHE A 213 -8.95 -1.91 -5.28
CA PHE A 213 -8.74 -3.02 -6.21
C PHE A 213 -7.26 -3.37 -6.39
N GLU A 214 -6.38 -2.38 -6.38
CA GLU A 214 -4.93 -2.61 -6.38
C GLU A 214 -4.50 -3.44 -5.16
N LYS A 215 -5.02 -3.14 -3.97
CA LYS A 215 -4.74 -3.89 -2.74
C LYS A 215 -5.39 -5.28 -2.74
N ILE A 216 -6.61 -5.41 -3.27
CA ILE A 216 -7.22 -6.74 -3.49
C ILE A 216 -6.32 -7.59 -4.42
N SER A 217 -5.70 -7.00 -5.43
CA SER A 217 -4.84 -7.72 -6.37
C SER A 217 -3.61 -8.35 -5.70
N VAL A 218 -3.12 -7.78 -4.59
CA VAL A 218 -2.02 -8.36 -3.79
C VAL A 218 -2.45 -9.72 -3.23
N LEU A 219 -3.68 -9.85 -2.74
CA LEU A 219 -4.18 -11.15 -2.29
C LEU A 219 -4.41 -12.10 -3.46
N THR A 220 -5.05 -11.63 -4.53
CA THR A 220 -5.38 -12.48 -5.68
C THR A 220 -4.14 -13.05 -6.37
N ASN A 221 -3.09 -12.22 -6.53
CA ASN A 221 -1.96 -12.54 -7.39
C ASN A 221 -0.70 -12.95 -6.62
N ILE A 222 -0.63 -12.75 -5.30
CA ILE A 222 0.60 -12.99 -4.53
C ILE A 222 0.31 -13.91 -3.35
N VAL A 223 -0.56 -13.49 -2.42
CA VAL A 223 -0.70 -14.19 -1.12
C VAL A 223 -1.64 -15.40 -1.20
N CYS A 224 -2.77 -15.26 -1.90
CA CYS A 224 -3.87 -16.24 -1.92
C CYS A 224 -4.10 -16.88 -3.28
N ARG A 225 -3.00 -17.15 -4.00
CA ARG A 225 -3.01 -17.88 -5.27
C ARG A 225 -3.93 -19.11 -5.20
#